data_AF-A0A1C5YAV8-F1
#
_entry.id   AF-A0A1C5YAV8-F1
#
_cell.length_a   1.000
_cell.length_b   1.000
_cell.length_c   1.000
_cell.angle_alpha   90.00
_cell.angle_beta   90.00
_cell.angle_gamma   90.00
#
_symmetry.space_group_name_H-M   'P 1'
#
loop_
_entity.id
_entity.type
_entity.pdbx_description
1 polymer ?
#
loop_
_entity_poly.entity_id
_entity_poly.type
_entity_poly.pdbx_seq_one_letter_code
_entity_poly.pdbx_strand_id
1 'polypeptide(L)'
;MARIKDYKDSLEYKNPELARQWHPTKNLSLLPSMVGPHSSKNIWWIYPYYDPNTGKHFEFEWKDTVNHRTAGRGCPFLTGRKIWVGFNDLMTTNPDICREWHYTKNEITPYDVSKGSTQKVWWIYPYDDPNTGKHFDFEWEESVGNRVSHNYKCPYLSGQSVWTGYNDLATTHPEIAQYWNYDKNAFTPQDISHGYNKKVWWKYPYDDPNTGKHFEFEWEARITNLVRGHICPFLSNYLVWTGYNDLATTHPHLLNEWDFENNKSISPYTVSFGYSKKVWWKYPYDDPNTGEHFEFKWQAKIINRIKGHTCPYLSGQAVWQGYNDLATTHPHIAKYWNYKKNKLTPHDVSYGYTKKVWWIYPYDDPNTGKHFEFEWNISINSVTSKSNTLICPFLSNQRIWRGYNDFPTFYPELLEEWHNNKNKSINPYNYSAKSDKKVWWRCMVCGHEWRTQIKNRTIGRGCPNYLQHNKSTI
;
A
#
# COMPACT_ATOMS: atom_id res chain seq x y z
N MET A 1 13.14 -22.17 -70.61
CA MET A 1 14.18 -23.15 -70.22
C MET A 1 15.54 -22.65 -70.68
N ALA A 2 16.39 -22.13 -69.80
CA ALA A 2 17.77 -21.81 -70.18
C ALA A 2 18.63 -23.08 -70.02
N ARG A 3 19.00 -23.71 -71.14
CA ARG A 3 20.22 -24.54 -71.19
C ARG A 3 21.40 -23.57 -71.06
N ILE A 4 22.35 -23.89 -70.20
CA ILE A 4 23.58 -23.09 -70.07
C ILE A 4 24.32 -23.06 -71.42
N LYS A 5 24.95 -21.93 -71.77
CA LYS A 5 25.61 -21.74 -73.07
C LYS A 5 27.06 -22.21 -73.08
N ASP A 6 27.73 -22.18 -71.92
CA ASP A 6 29.12 -22.62 -71.72
C ASP A 6 29.17 -23.55 -70.49
N TYR A 7 30.01 -24.59 -70.55
CA TYR A 7 30.29 -25.48 -69.41
C TYR A 7 30.80 -24.71 -68.18
N LYS A 8 31.52 -23.59 -68.39
CA LYS A 8 32.01 -22.72 -67.30
C LYS A 8 30.89 -22.10 -66.46
N ASP A 9 29.66 -22.08 -66.96
CA ASP A 9 28.46 -21.59 -66.27
C ASP A 9 27.65 -22.71 -65.63
N SER A 10 28.10 -23.97 -65.72
CA SER A 10 27.46 -25.13 -65.11
C SER A 10 27.63 -25.17 -63.59
N LEU A 11 26.71 -25.87 -62.92
CA LEU A 11 26.81 -26.19 -61.50
C LEU A 11 28.08 -27.00 -61.22
N GLU A 12 28.42 -27.95 -62.10
CA GLU A 12 29.61 -28.80 -61.97
C GLU A 12 30.90 -27.98 -61.93
N TYR A 13 31.02 -26.98 -62.79
CA TYR A 13 32.20 -26.11 -62.83
C TYR A 13 32.22 -25.10 -61.69
N LYS A 14 31.08 -24.46 -61.37
CA LYS A 14 31.00 -23.39 -60.37
C LYS A 14 30.94 -23.89 -58.92
N ASN A 15 30.42 -25.08 -58.68
CA ASN A 15 30.28 -25.70 -57.36
C ASN A 15 30.43 -27.23 -57.45
N PRO A 16 31.66 -27.74 -57.65
CA PRO A 16 31.93 -29.16 -57.85
C PRO A 16 31.54 -30.02 -56.64
N GLU A 17 31.69 -29.49 -55.41
CA GLU A 17 31.30 -30.20 -54.19
C GLU A 17 29.78 -30.43 -54.12
N LEU A 18 28.99 -29.43 -54.50
CA LEU A 18 27.54 -29.60 -54.57
C LEU A 18 27.14 -30.52 -55.73
N ALA A 19 27.84 -30.44 -56.87
CA ALA A 19 27.61 -31.34 -58.00
C ALA A 19 27.84 -32.83 -57.65
N ARG A 20 28.77 -33.14 -56.73
CA ARG A 20 28.94 -34.51 -56.19
C ARG A 20 27.73 -35.04 -55.45
N GLN A 21 26.86 -34.16 -54.95
CA GLN A 21 25.62 -34.54 -54.27
C GLN A 21 24.45 -34.73 -55.26
N TRP A 22 24.69 -34.62 -56.57
CA TRP A 22 23.69 -34.91 -57.58
C TRP A 22 23.35 -36.40 -57.56
N HIS A 23 22.08 -36.76 -57.47
CA HIS A 23 21.70 -38.17 -57.40
C HIS A 23 22.10 -38.91 -58.69
N PRO A 24 22.81 -40.06 -58.60
CA PRO A 24 23.42 -40.72 -59.76
C PRO A 24 22.41 -41.23 -60.80
N THR A 25 21.22 -41.69 -60.37
CA THR A 25 20.23 -42.32 -61.26
C THR A 25 18.86 -41.63 -61.31
N LYS A 26 18.42 -40.93 -60.26
CA LYS A 26 17.04 -40.38 -60.16
C LYS A 26 16.79 -39.10 -60.96
N ASN A 27 17.83 -38.46 -61.50
CA ASN A 27 17.72 -37.30 -62.36
C ASN A 27 17.67 -37.64 -63.86
N LEU A 28 17.55 -38.94 -64.19
CA LEU A 28 17.49 -39.44 -65.56
C LEU A 28 18.70 -38.94 -66.37
N SER A 29 18.46 -38.30 -67.52
CA SER A 29 19.50 -37.77 -68.41
C SER A 29 20.02 -36.38 -68.03
N LEU A 30 19.53 -35.77 -66.95
CA LEU A 30 19.95 -34.44 -66.54
C LEU A 30 21.22 -34.49 -65.68
N LEU A 31 22.31 -33.92 -66.20
CA LEU A 31 23.62 -33.87 -65.53
C LEU A 31 23.88 -32.50 -64.87
N PRO A 32 24.74 -32.44 -63.82
CA PRO A 32 25.19 -31.18 -63.22
C PRO A 32 25.84 -30.22 -64.23
N SER A 33 26.58 -30.75 -65.21
CA SER A 33 27.16 -30.01 -66.34
C SER A 33 26.13 -29.33 -67.25
N MET A 34 24.84 -29.64 -67.15
CA MET A 34 23.79 -29.10 -68.03
C MET A 34 22.94 -28.01 -67.36
N VAL A 35 23.17 -27.71 -66.08
CA VAL A 35 22.32 -26.84 -65.27
C VAL A 35 23.17 -25.78 -64.57
N GLY A 36 22.77 -24.52 -64.63
CA GLY A 36 23.48 -23.44 -63.94
C GLY A 36 23.13 -23.34 -62.44
N PRO A 37 23.99 -22.73 -61.60
CA PRO A 37 23.86 -22.71 -60.14
C PRO A 37 22.60 -21.99 -59.61
N HIS A 38 21.98 -21.11 -60.39
CA HIS A 38 20.76 -20.37 -60.03
C HIS A 38 19.48 -20.98 -60.62
N SER A 39 19.53 -22.22 -61.11
CA SER A 39 18.36 -22.86 -61.71
C SER A 39 17.26 -23.17 -60.68
N SER A 40 16.01 -22.93 -61.05
CA SER A 40 14.82 -23.34 -60.28
C SER A 40 14.41 -24.80 -60.52
N LYS A 41 15.21 -25.59 -61.25
CA LYS A 41 14.93 -27.01 -61.46
C LYS A 41 14.96 -27.78 -60.14
N ASN A 42 13.86 -28.44 -59.82
CA ASN A 42 13.70 -29.29 -58.64
C ASN A 42 14.18 -30.72 -58.97
N ILE A 43 15.35 -31.10 -58.44
CA ILE A 43 16.05 -32.34 -58.79
C ILE A 43 16.37 -33.17 -57.56
N TRP A 44 16.67 -34.45 -57.74
CA TRP A 44 17.06 -35.36 -56.68
C TRP A 44 18.52 -35.17 -56.27
N TRP A 45 18.74 -35.07 -54.98
CA TRP A 45 20.06 -35.01 -54.35
C TRP A 45 20.29 -36.27 -53.51
N ILE A 46 21.55 -36.62 -53.33
CA ILE A 46 22.02 -37.67 -52.43
C ILE A 46 23.08 -37.09 -51.49
N TYR A 47 23.06 -37.49 -50.22
CA TYR A 47 24.04 -37.07 -49.23
C TYR A 47 24.36 -38.24 -48.28
N PRO A 48 25.50 -38.92 -48.50
CA PRO A 48 26.03 -39.91 -47.56
C PRO A 48 26.40 -39.22 -46.25
N TYR A 49 25.86 -39.73 -45.14
CA TYR A 49 26.09 -39.19 -43.80
C TYR A 49 26.38 -40.32 -42.82
N TYR A 50 27.51 -40.23 -42.15
CA TYR A 50 27.86 -41.07 -41.02
C TYR A 50 27.48 -40.33 -39.73
N ASP A 51 26.53 -40.86 -38.97
CA ASP A 51 26.16 -40.28 -37.69
C ASP A 51 27.18 -40.67 -36.61
N PRO A 52 28.00 -39.72 -36.12
CA PRO A 52 29.03 -40.03 -35.14
C PRO A 52 28.47 -40.49 -33.80
N ASN A 53 27.20 -40.19 -33.49
CA ASN A 53 26.59 -40.53 -32.21
C ASN A 53 26.10 -41.98 -32.18
N THR A 54 25.54 -42.47 -33.29
CA THR A 54 24.96 -43.81 -33.36
C THR A 54 25.81 -44.80 -34.15
N GLY A 55 26.83 -44.33 -34.87
CA GLY A 55 27.66 -45.12 -35.77
C GLY A 55 26.91 -45.59 -37.03
N LYS A 56 25.68 -45.13 -37.25
CA LYS A 56 24.86 -45.50 -38.41
C LYS A 56 25.24 -44.68 -39.63
N HIS A 57 25.17 -45.34 -40.78
CA HIS A 57 25.35 -44.70 -42.07
C HIS A 57 24.00 -44.49 -42.77
N PHE A 58 23.78 -43.29 -43.27
CA PHE A 58 22.55 -42.88 -43.96
C PHE A 58 22.87 -42.35 -45.35
N GLU A 59 22.08 -42.76 -46.34
CA GLU A 59 22.13 -42.23 -47.70
C GLU A 59 20.91 -41.33 -47.91
N PHE A 60 21.01 -40.09 -47.44
CA PHE A 60 19.86 -39.18 -47.48
C PHE A 60 19.57 -38.75 -48.91
N GLU A 61 18.34 -38.97 -49.35
CA GLU A 61 17.87 -38.56 -50.67
C GLU A 61 16.66 -37.64 -50.59
N TRP A 62 16.66 -36.57 -51.40
CA TRP A 62 15.54 -35.64 -51.43
C TRP A 62 15.49 -34.81 -52.71
N LYS A 63 14.28 -34.30 -53.03
CA LYS A 63 14.10 -33.24 -54.03
C LYS A 63 14.26 -31.85 -53.42
N ASP A 64 15.07 -31.00 -54.06
CA ASP A 64 15.14 -29.55 -53.84
C ASP A 64 15.64 -28.86 -55.12
N THR A 65 15.45 -27.54 -55.20
CA THR A 65 15.89 -26.75 -56.35
C THR A 65 17.38 -26.43 -56.31
N VAL A 66 18.02 -26.37 -57.48
CA VAL A 66 19.46 -26.07 -57.58
C VAL A 66 19.81 -24.73 -56.95
N ASN A 67 19.02 -23.68 -57.19
CA ASN A 67 19.24 -22.37 -56.60
C ASN A 67 19.22 -22.37 -55.06
N HIS A 68 18.34 -23.14 -54.41
CA HIS A 68 18.31 -23.24 -52.95
C HIS A 68 19.59 -23.90 -52.43
N ARG A 69 20.02 -25.00 -53.06
CA ARG A 69 21.21 -25.73 -52.66
C ARG A 69 22.48 -24.89 -52.83
N THR A 70 22.61 -24.17 -53.96
CA THR A 70 23.73 -23.25 -54.21
C THR A 70 23.74 -22.09 -53.21
N ALA A 71 22.58 -21.63 -52.74
CA ALA A 71 22.47 -20.62 -51.68
C ALA A 71 22.84 -21.13 -50.27
N GLY A 72 23.44 -22.32 -50.15
CA GLY A 72 23.89 -22.89 -48.88
C GLY A 72 22.82 -23.70 -48.14
N ARG A 73 21.68 -24.01 -48.78
CA ARG A 73 20.68 -24.90 -48.19
C ARG A 73 21.23 -26.33 -48.14
N GLY A 74 21.74 -26.74 -46.97
CA GLY A 74 22.27 -28.09 -46.72
C GLY A 74 21.19 -29.18 -46.65
N CYS A 75 21.61 -30.38 -46.22
CA CYS A 75 20.73 -31.55 -46.09
C CYS A 75 19.53 -31.25 -45.16
N PRO A 76 18.28 -31.39 -45.64
CA PRO A 76 17.10 -31.00 -44.87
C PRO A 76 16.82 -31.91 -43.68
N PHE A 77 17.31 -33.16 -43.69
CA PHE A 77 17.16 -34.10 -42.58
C PHE A 77 18.08 -33.73 -41.41
N LEU A 78 19.32 -33.33 -41.69
CA LEU A 78 20.26 -32.83 -40.67
C LEU A 78 19.78 -31.52 -40.02
N THR A 79 19.08 -30.67 -40.78
CA THR A 79 18.50 -29.42 -40.26
C THR A 79 17.08 -29.58 -39.72
N GLY A 80 16.53 -30.80 -39.66
CA GLY A 80 15.18 -31.07 -39.14
C GLY A 80 14.02 -30.55 -39.99
N ARG A 81 14.25 -30.13 -41.24
CA ARG A 81 13.21 -29.63 -42.17
C ARG A 81 12.45 -30.74 -42.88
N LYS A 82 13.02 -31.94 -42.94
CA LYS A 82 12.37 -33.16 -43.41
C LYS A 82 12.64 -34.29 -42.42
N ILE A 83 11.76 -35.28 -42.41
CA ILE A 83 11.85 -36.45 -41.55
C ILE A 83 12.43 -37.62 -42.33
N TRP A 84 13.36 -38.33 -41.70
CA TRP A 84 13.91 -39.60 -42.15
C TRP A 84 13.75 -40.62 -41.03
N VAL A 85 12.94 -41.64 -41.29
CA VAL A 85 12.66 -42.72 -40.34
C VAL A 85 13.95 -43.45 -39.97
N GLY A 86 14.19 -43.64 -38.68
CA GLY A 86 15.41 -44.24 -38.14
C GLY A 86 16.54 -43.24 -37.91
N PHE A 87 16.30 -41.93 -38.13
CA PHE A 87 17.30 -40.87 -37.88
C PHE A 87 16.75 -39.75 -37.00
N ASN A 88 15.81 -38.94 -37.51
CA ASN A 88 15.36 -37.71 -36.84
C ASN A 88 13.84 -37.67 -36.57
N ASP A 89 13.13 -38.76 -36.81
CA ASP A 89 11.75 -38.95 -36.38
C ASP A 89 11.64 -39.10 -34.86
N LEU A 90 10.45 -38.82 -34.32
CA LEU A 90 10.18 -38.81 -32.89
C LEU A 90 10.34 -40.21 -32.29
N MET A 91 9.88 -41.27 -32.97
CA MET A 91 10.01 -42.65 -32.46
C MET A 91 11.46 -43.04 -32.22
N THR A 92 12.33 -42.71 -33.18
CA THR A 92 13.76 -43.02 -33.09
C THR A 92 14.45 -42.18 -32.03
N THR A 93 14.13 -40.89 -31.95
CA THR A 93 14.86 -39.94 -31.09
C THR A 93 14.34 -39.89 -29.65
N ASN A 94 13.07 -40.22 -29.42
CA ASN A 94 12.38 -40.11 -28.13
C ASN A 94 11.38 -41.27 -27.91
N PRO A 95 11.83 -42.54 -27.91
CA PRO A 95 10.94 -43.70 -27.81
C PRO A 95 10.14 -43.75 -26.51
N ASP A 96 10.67 -43.21 -25.40
CA ASP A 96 9.98 -43.19 -24.12
C ASP A 96 8.73 -42.29 -24.15
N ILE A 97 8.83 -41.13 -24.79
CA ILE A 97 7.70 -40.21 -24.99
C ILE A 97 6.65 -40.84 -25.92
N CYS A 98 7.07 -41.63 -26.92
CA CYS A 98 6.15 -42.31 -27.82
C CYS A 98 5.31 -43.41 -27.15
N ARG A 99 5.62 -43.83 -25.91
CA ARG A 99 4.73 -44.70 -25.13
C ARG A 99 3.45 -43.98 -24.70
N GLU A 100 3.49 -42.67 -24.63
CA GLU A 100 2.36 -41.81 -24.25
C GLU A 100 1.63 -41.27 -25.49
N TRP A 101 2.00 -41.73 -26.69
CA TRP A 101 1.31 -41.35 -27.92
C TRP A 101 -0.06 -42.02 -28.02
N HIS A 102 -1.12 -41.26 -28.33
CA HIS A 102 -2.45 -41.84 -28.49
C HIS A 102 -2.65 -42.40 -29.91
N TYR A 103 -2.22 -43.65 -30.15
CA TYR A 103 -2.19 -44.28 -31.48
C TYR A 103 -3.54 -44.38 -32.21
N THR A 104 -4.66 -44.36 -31.48
CA THR A 104 -6.00 -44.45 -32.09
C THR A 104 -6.68 -43.10 -32.32
N LYS A 105 -6.19 -42.00 -31.73
CA LYS A 105 -6.75 -40.64 -31.91
C LYS A 105 -5.94 -39.78 -32.88
N ASN A 106 -4.72 -40.20 -33.20
CA ASN A 106 -3.85 -39.49 -34.14
C ASN A 106 -3.87 -40.17 -35.51
N GLU A 107 -4.06 -39.37 -36.56
CA GLU A 107 -3.97 -39.85 -37.95
C GLU A 107 -2.52 -40.04 -38.41
N ILE A 108 -1.57 -39.36 -37.75
CA ILE A 108 -0.14 -39.47 -38.01
C ILE A 108 0.53 -40.34 -36.94
N THR A 109 1.68 -40.91 -37.30
CA THR A 109 2.48 -41.74 -36.41
C THR A 109 3.68 -40.96 -35.87
N PRO A 110 4.33 -41.44 -34.78
CA PRO A 110 5.59 -40.86 -34.31
C PRO A 110 6.73 -40.88 -35.34
N TYR A 111 6.60 -41.63 -36.44
CA TYR A 111 7.58 -41.65 -37.53
C TYR A 111 7.45 -40.44 -38.49
N ASP A 112 6.33 -39.71 -38.44
CA ASP A 112 6.00 -38.64 -39.39
C ASP A 112 6.44 -37.25 -38.89
N VAL A 113 6.90 -37.14 -37.65
CA VAL A 113 7.22 -35.87 -36.97
C VAL A 113 8.57 -35.94 -36.28
N SER A 114 9.23 -34.79 -36.11
CA SER A 114 10.43 -34.67 -35.28
C SER A 114 10.09 -34.23 -33.86
N LYS A 115 11.04 -34.42 -32.94
CA LYS A 115 10.94 -33.99 -31.54
C LYS A 115 10.67 -32.50 -31.29
N GLY A 116 10.87 -31.64 -32.29
CA GLY A 116 10.60 -30.20 -32.22
C GLY A 116 9.35 -29.77 -32.98
N SER A 117 8.53 -30.71 -33.45
CA SER A 117 7.37 -30.42 -34.30
C SER A 117 6.32 -29.60 -33.55
N THR A 118 5.78 -28.57 -34.21
CA THR A 118 4.65 -27.78 -33.69
C THR A 118 3.30 -28.45 -33.92
N GLN A 119 3.27 -29.62 -34.58
CA GLN A 119 2.06 -30.39 -34.81
C GLN A 119 1.44 -30.80 -33.48
N LYS A 120 0.16 -30.45 -33.30
CA LYS A 120 -0.65 -30.91 -32.18
C LYS A 120 -1.14 -32.33 -32.43
N VAL A 121 -1.02 -33.16 -31.40
CA VAL A 121 -1.43 -34.56 -31.38
C VAL A 121 -1.98 -34.92 -30.00
N TRP A 122 -2.76 -35.98 -29.94
CA TRP A 122 -3.29 -36.56 -28.72
C TRP A 122 -2.24 -37.41 -28.00
N TRP A 123 -2.12 -37.18 -26.71
CA TRP A 123 -1.31 -37.94 -25.76
C TRP A 123 -2.22 -38.70 -24.81
N ILE A 124 -1.72 -39.82 -24.27
CA ILE A 124 -2.37 -40.64 -23.26
C ILE A 124 -1.40 -40.93 -22.11
N TYR A 125 -1.87 -40.84 -20.88
CA TYR A 125 -1.09 -41.12 -19.68
C TYR A 125 -1.92 -41.93 -18.68
N PRO A 126 -1.75 -43.26 -18.66
CA PRO A 126 -2.37 -44.12 -17.65
C PRO A 126 -1.81 -43.82 -16.26
N TYR A 127 -2.69 -43.62 -15.29
CA TYR A 127 -2.34 -43.22 -13.93
C TYR A 127 -3.27 -43.86 -12.90
N ASP A 128 -2.69 -44.60 -11.97
CA ASP A 128 -3.36 -45.07 -10.76
C ASP A 128 -3.13 -44.08 -9.63
N ASP A 129 -4.19 -43.44 -9.15
CA ASP A 129 -4.10 -42.51 -8.03
C ASP A 129 -3.83 -43.28 -6.72
N PRO A 130 -2.64 -43.12 -6.11
CA PRO A 130 -2.28 -43.87 -4.90
C PRO A 130 -3.16 -43.51 -3.70
N ASN A 131 -3.82 -42.35 -3.70
CA ASN A 131 -4.64 -41.91 -2.57
C ASN A 131 -6.06 -42.49 -2.63
N THR A 132 -6.64 -42.56 -3.83
CA THR A 132 -8.04 -43.00 -4.00
C THR A 132 -8.17 -44.42 -4.58
N GLY A 133 -7.09 -44.98 -5.13
CA GLY A 133 -7.08 -46.25 -5.85
C GLY A 133 -7.79 -46.21 -7.20
N LYS A 134 -8.20 -45.02 -7.67
CA LYS A 134 -8.86 -44.86 -8.97
C LYS A 134 -7.85 -44.86 -10.11
N HIS A 135 -8.20 -45.52 -11.20
CA HIS A 135 -7.45 -45.49 -12.45
C HIS A 135 -7.96 -44.38 -13.37
N PHE A 136 -7.03 -43.67 -14.02
CA PHE A 136 -7.31 -42.62 -14.99
C PHE A 136 -6.44 -42.82 -16.24
N ASP A 137 -7.06 -42.80 -17.41
CA ASP A 137 -6.35 -42.66 -18.68
C ASP A 137 -6.40 -41.19 -19.10
N PHE A 138 -5.45 -40.39 -18.63
CA PHE A 138 -5.47 -38.97 -18.93
C PHE A 138 -5.13 -38.72 -20.40
N GLU A 139 -5.98 -37.97 -21.09
CA GLU A 139 -5.85 -37.70 -22.52
C GLU A 139 -5.81 -36.21 -22.79
N TRP A 140 -4.85 -35.71 -23.58
CA TRP A 140 -4.81 -34.29 -23.93
C TRP A 140 -4.17 -34.04 -25.29
N GLU A 141 -4.48 -32.88 -25.88
CA GLU A 141 -3.86 -32.43 -27.12
C GLU A 141 -2.74 -31.43 -26.83
N GLU A 142 -1.54 -31.69 -27.34
CA GLU A 142 -0.39 -30.80 -27.21
C GLU A 142 0.55 -30.93 -28.42
N SER A 143 1.34 -29.89 -28.70
CA SER A 143 2.38 -30.00 -29.73
C SER A 143 3.49 -30.96 -29.30
N VAL A 144 4.04 -31.70 -30.26
CA VAL A 144 5.14 -32.64 -30.02
C VAL A 144 6.35 -31.96 -29.37
N GLY A 145 6.74 -30.80 -29.88
CA GLY A 145 7.86 -30.03 -29.35
C GLY A 145 7.69 -29.61 -27.90
N ASN A 146 6.48 -29.18 -27.53
CA ASN A 146 6.17 -28.84 -26.15
C ASN A 146 6.20 -30.11 -25.29
N ARG A 147 5.56 -31.20 -25.72
CA ARG A 147 5.56 -32.45 -24.95
C ARG A 147 6.97 -32.96 -24.63
N VAL A 148 7.86 -32.95 -25.63
CA VAL A 148 9.24 -33.41 -25.47
C VAL A 148 10.08 -32.47 -24.60
N SER A 149 9.81 -31.16 -24.65
CA SER A 149 10.59 -30.17 -23.88
C SER A 149 10.08 -29.94 -22.46
N HIS A 150 8.81 -30.25 -22.18
CA HIS A 150 8.24 -30.10 -20.85
C HIS A 150 8.75 -31.15 -19.87
N ASN A 151 9.24 -30.70 -18.70
CA ASN A 151 9.71 -31.58 -17.62
C ASN A 151 8.56 -32.17 -16.78
N TYR A 152 7.30 -31.78 -17.01
CA TYR A 152 6.16 -32.29 -16.26
C TYR A 152 5.55 -33.51 -16.96
N LYS A 153 5.32 -34.58 -16.20
CA LYS A 153 4.79 -35.84 -16.73
C LYS A 153 3.40 -35.70 -17.33
N CYS A 154 2.45 -35.05 -16.64
CA CYS A 154 1.06 -34.96 -17.10
C CYS A 154 0.48 -33.57 -16.73
N PRO A 155 -0.23 -32.88 -17.63
CA PRO A 155 -0.77 -31.55 -17.35
C PRO A 155 -1.79 -31.56 -16.20
N TYR A 156 -2.54 -32.65 -16.02
CA TYR A 156 -3.51 -32.80 -14.93
C TYR A 156 -2.82 -33.02 -13.58
N LEU A 157 -1.80 -33.89 -13.52
CA LEU A 157 -1.00 -34.12 -12.31
C LEU A 157 -0.23 -32.87 -11.87
N SER A 158 0.21 -32.06 -12.83
CA SER A 158 0.94 -30.81 -12.58
C SER A 158 0.03 -29.61 -12.30
N GLY A 159 -1.29 -29.78 -12.38
CA GLY A 159 -2.29 -28.72 -12.17
C GLY A 159 -2.37 -27.68 -13.29
N GLN A 160 -1.73 -27.91 -14.43
CA GLN A 160 -1.81 -27.04 -15.63
C GLN A 160 -3.13 -27.22 -16.39
N SER A 161 -3.84 -28.32 -16.17
CA SER A 161 -5.14 -28.61 -16.78
C SER A 161 -6.06 -29.33 -15.81
N VAL A 162 -7.36 -29.33 -16.11
CA VAL A 162 -8.40 -29.86 -15.24
C VAL A 162 -8.99 -31.12 -15.85
N TRP A 163 -9.14 -32.15 -15.02
CA TRP A 163 -9.79 -33.41 -15.36
C TRP A 163 -10.92 -33.68 -14.37
N THR A 164 -12.13 -33.79 -14.90
CA THR A 164 -13.34 -34.06 -14.12
C THR A 164 -13.22 -35.38 -13.38
N GLY A 165 -13.51 -35.37 -12.08
CA GLY A 165 -13.39 -36.53 -11.20
C GLY A 165 -12.00 -36.73 -10.61
N TYR A 166 -11.03 -35.85 -10.90
CA TYR A 166 -9.67 -35.92 -10.36
C TYR A 166 -9.26 -34.64 -9.62
N ASN A 167 -8.95 -33.57 -10.37
CA ASN A 167 -8.37 -32.34 -9.81
C ASN A 167 -9.28 -31.10 -9.96
N ASP A 168 -10.51 -31.30 -10.42
CA ASP A 168 -11.53 -30.26 -10.47
C ASP A 168 -12.02 -29.86 -9.07
N LEU A 169 -12.63 -28.68 -8.98
CA LEU A 169 -13.08 -28.10 -7.72
C LEU A 169 -14.21 -28.94 -7.09
N ALA A 170 -15.14 -29.47 -7.89
CA ALA A 170 -16.25 -30.26 -7.38
C ALA A 170 -15.77 -31.55 -6.69
N THR A 171 -14.77 -32.19 -7.28
CA THR A 171 -14.17 -33.42 -6.75
C THR A 171 -13.31 -33.14 -5.52
N THR A 172 -12.46 -32.11 -5.58
CA THR A 172 -11.45 -31.87 -4.54
C THR A 172 -11.98 -31.10 -3.33
N HIS A 173 -12.99 -30.25 -3.51
CA HIS A 173 -13.56 -29.40 -2.47
C HIS A 173 -15.10 -29.32 -2.58
N PRO A 174 -15.83 -30.45 -2.44
CA PRO A 174 -17.28 -30.47 -2.55
C PRO A 174 -17.99 -29.54 -1.56
N GLU A 175 -17.39 -29.32 -0.38
CA GLU A 175 -17.93 -28.48 0.70
C GLU A 175 -17.99 -27.00 0.34
N ILE A 176 -17.18 -26.52 -0.61
CA ILE A 176 -17.29 -25.16 -1.14
C ILE A 176 -17.97 -25.13 -2.51
N ALA A 177 -17.84 -26.19 -3.31
CA ALA A 177 -18.48 -26.30 -4.62
C ALA A 177 -20.01 -26.20 -4.53
N GLN A 178 -20.62 -26.65 -3.43
CA GLN A 178 -22.06 -26.48 -3.18
C GLN A 178 -22.53 -25.01 -3.15
N TYR A 179 -21.62 -24.06 -2.91
CA TYR A 179 -21.92 -22.63 -2.88
C TYR A 179 -21.64 -21.94 -4.23
N TRP A 180 -21.47 -22.71 -5.30
CA TRP A 180 -21.26 -22.17 -6.64
C TRP A 180 -22.51 -21.45 -7.15
N ASN A 181 -22.35 -20.25 -7.70
CA ASN A 181 -23.45 -19.56 -8.36
C ASN A 181 -23.52 -19.98 -9.84
N TYR A 182 -24.41 -20.93 -10.16
CA TYR A 182 -24.58 -21.45 -11.52
C TYR A 182 -25.20 -20.44 -12.49
N ASP A 183 -25.95 -19.46 -11.99
CA ASP A 183 -26.61 -18.46 -12.83
C ASP A 183 -25.64 -17.35 -13.29
N LYS A 184 -24.59 -17.07 -12.50
CA LYS A 184 -23.64 -15.97 -12.75
C LYS A 184 -22.27 -16.39 -13.27
N ASN A 185 -21.94 -17.68 -13.22
CA ASN A 185 -20.68 -18.20 -13.77
C ASN A 185 -20.92 -18.92 -15.09
N ALA A 186 -20.03 -18.70 -16.07
CA ALA A 186 -20.11 -19.33 -17.39
C ALA A 186 -19.62 -20.78 -17.44
N PHE A 187 -19.08 -21.28 -16.33
CA PHE A 187 -18.51 -22.62 -16.19
C PHE A 187 -18.84 -23.17 -14.81
N THR A 188 -18.62 -24.47 -14.65
CA THR A 188 -18.96 -25.25 -13.47
C THR A 188 -17.73 -25.52 -12.60
N PRO A 189 -17.92 -25.95 -11.34
CA PRO A 189 -16.82 -26.44 -10.50
C PRO A 189 -16.05 -27.63 -11.11
N GLN A 190 -16.60 -28.32 -12.10
CA GLN A 190 -15.92 -29.40 -12.82
C GLN A 190 -14.91 -28.91 -13.88
N ASP A 191 -15.05 -27.66 -14.33
CA ASP A 191 -14.22 -27.10 -15.42
C ASP A 191 -12.92 -26.44 -14.90
N ILE A 192 -12.78 -26.26 -13.58
CA ILE A 192 -11.70 -25.50 -12.95
C ILE A 192 -11.11 -26.25 -11.76
N SER A 193 -9.84 -26.01 -11.45
CA SER A 193 -9.22 -26.49 -10.21
C SER A 193 -9.29 -25.44 -9.10
N HIS A 194 -9.01 -25.88 -7.86
CA HIS A 194 -8.91 -24.98 -6.71
C HIS A 194 -7.81 -23.90 -6.84
N GLY A 195 -6.86 -24.08 -7.77
CA GLY A 195 -5.80 -23.12 -8.08
C GLY A 195 -6.21 -21.98 -9.02
N TYR A 196 -7.44 -22.01 -9.55
CA TYR A 196 -7.93 -20.96 -10.45
C TYR A 196 -7.93 -19.58 -9.77
N ASN A 197 -7.28 -18.61 -10.41
CA ASN A 197 -6.86 -17.35 -9.76
C ASN A 197 -7.79 -16.15 -10.02
N LYS A 198 -8.77 -16.29 -10.91
CA LYS A 198 -9.77 -15.24 -11.15
C LYS A 198 -10.92 -15.36 -10.15
N LYS A 199 -11.66 -14.27 -9.98
CA LYS A 199 -12.86 -14.27 -9.15
C LYS A 199 -14.00 -14.99 -9.87
N VAL A 200 -14.83 -15.64 -9.09
CA VAL A 200 -16.06 -16.33 -9.52
C VAL A 200 -17.17 -15.95 -8.56
N TRP A 201 -18.41 -16.09 -9.01
CA TRP A 201 -19.59 -15.80 -8.20
C TRP A 201 -19.93 -16.97 -7.28
N TRP A 202 -20.21 -16.64 -6.03
CA TRP A 202 -20.66 -17.58 -5.00
C TRP A 202 -22.09 -17.23 -4.59
N LYS A 203 -22.80 -18.24 -4.10
CA LYS A 203 -24.16 -18.15 -3.55
C LYS A 203 -24.23 -18.96 -2.25
N TYR A 204 -24.60 -18.31 -1.16
CA TYR A 204 -24.66 -18.91 0.16
C TYR A 204 -26.05 -18.70 0.78
N PRO A 205 -26.90 -19.75 0.82
CA PRO A 205 -28.18 -19.69 1.52
C PRO A 205 -27.95 -19.66 3.03
N TYR A 206 -28.64 -18.78 3.74
CA TYR A 206 -28.49 -18.58 5.17
C TYR A 206 -29.80 -18.19 5.83
N ASP A 207 -30.21 -18.99 6.82
CA ASP A 207 -31.30 -18.65 7.73
C ASP A 207 -30.74 -18.00 9.00
N ASP A 208 -31.08 -16.73 9.24
CA ASP A 208 -30.65 -16.03 10.44
C ASP A 208 -31.39 -16.57 11.67
N PRO A 209 -30.69 -17.21 12.62
CA PRO A 209 -31.34 -17.82 13.78
C PRO A 209 -31.96 -16.77 14.72
N ASN A 210 -31.54 -15.50 14.66
CA ASN A 210 -32.06 -14.47 15.55
C ASN A 210 -33.36 -13.84 15.04
N THR A 211 -33.51 -13.73 13.72
CA THR A 211 -34.66 -13.04 13.10
C THR A 211 -35.58 -13.99 12.34
N GLY A 212 -35.16 -15.22 12.07
CA GLY A 212 -35.87 -16.18 11.23
C GLY A 212 -35.90 -15.80 9.74
N LYS A 213 -35.17 -14.74 9.34
CA LYS A 213 -35.12 -14.30 7.95
C LYS A 213 -34.16 -15.16 7.14
N HIS A 214 -34.59 -15.52 5.93
CA HIS A 214 -33.76 -16.21 4.95
C HIS A 214 -33.02 -15.20 4.05
N PHE A 215 -31.75 -15.49 3.76
CA PHE A 215 -30.88 -14.71 2.90
C PHE A 215 -30.19 -15.60 1.87
N GLU A 216 -30.09 -15.10 0.64
CA GLU A 216 -29.32 -15.72 -0.44
C GLU A 216 -28.13 -14.82 -0.75
N PHE A 217 -27.05 -14.97 0.02
CA PHE A 217 -25.88 -14.10 -0.11
C PHE A 217 -25.12 -14.41 -1.39
N GLU A 218 -24.84 -13.39 -2.19
CA GLU A 218 -24.07 -13.51 -3.43
C GLU A 218 -22.87 -12.58 -3.45
N TRP A 219 -21.70 -13.07 -3.86
CA TRP A 219 -20.49 -12.24 -3.96
C TRP A 219 -19.47 -12.82 -4.94
N GLU A 220 -18.52 -11.98 -5.36
CA GLU A 220 -17.36 -12.42 -6.14
C GLU A 220 -16.12 -12.63 -5.26
N ALA A 221 -15.54 -13.82 -5.29
CA ALA A 221 -14.27 -14.12 -4.62
C ALA A 221 -13.44 -15.15 -5.39
N ARG A 222 -12.15 -15.23 -5.06
CA ARG A 222 -11.27 -16.32 -5.53
C ARG A 222 -11.55 -17.58 -4.72
N ILE A 223 -11.43 -18.75 -5.35
CA ILE A 223 -11.61 -20.05 -4.71
C ILE A 223 -10.69 -20.22 -3.50
N THR A 224 -9.44 -19.77 -3.60
CA THR A 224 -8.45 -19.85 -2.51
C THR A 224 -8.90 -19.17 -1.21
N ASN A 225 -9.85 -18.23 -1.25
CA ASN A 225 -10.38 -17.60 -0.05
C ASN A 225 -11.29 -18.57 0.72
N LEU A 226 -12.13 -19.32 0.01
CA LEU A 226 -13.08 -20.26 0.61
C LEU A 226 -12.36 -21.51 1.11
N VAL A 227 -11.36 -22.01 0.37
CA VAL A 227 -10.49 -23.13 0.80
C VAL A 227 -9.80 -22.85 2.14
N ARG A 228 -9.51 -21.57 2.45
CA ARG A 228 -8.92 -21.15 3.74
C ARG A 228 -9.94 -21.02 4.88
N GLY A 229 -11.20 -21.36 4.65
CA GLY A 229 -12.28 -21.31 5.65
C GLY A 229 -13.08 -20.01 5.70
N HIS A 230 -12.83 -19.04 4.80
CA HIS A 230 -13.63 -17.82 4.72
C HIS A 230 -14.85 -18.01 3.80
N ILE A 231 -15.79 -18.87 4.23
CA ILE A 231 -16.89 -19.32 3.39
C ILE A 231 -17.86 -18.17 3.05
N CYS A 232 -18.38 -17.44 4.04
CA CYS A 232 -19.30 -16.32 3.79
C CYS A 232 -18.78 -15.00 4.40
N PRO A 233 -18.43 -14.00 3.58
CA PRO A 233 -17.83 -12.75 4.08
C PRO A 233 -18.83 -11.83 4.82
N PHE A 234 -20.13 -12.01 4.60
CA PHE A 234 -21.18 -11.21 5.24
C PHE A 234 -21.35 -11.58 6.71
N LEU A 235 -21.29 -12.87 7.04
CA LEU A 235 -21.33 -13.37 8.44
C LEU A 235 -20.15 -12.86 9.27
N SER A 236 -18.99 -12.63 8.63
CA SER A 236 -17.80 -12.04 9.27
C SER A 236 -17.73 -10.51 9.22
N ASN A 237 -18.77 -9.82 8.74
CA ASN A 237 -18.82 -8.36 8.55
C ASN A 237 -17.73 -7.78 7.61
N TYR A 238 -17.12 -8.62 6.79
CA TYR A 238 -16.12 -8.19 5.80
C TYR A 238 -16.78 -7.56 4.58
N LEU A 239 -17.92 -8.12 4.16
CA LEU A 239 -18.83 -7.49 3.21
C LEU A 239 -20.14 -7.11 3.91
N VAL A 240 -20.89 -6.19 3.28
CA VAL A 240 -22.15 -5.65 3.79
C VAL A 240 -23.28 -6.08 2.86
N TRP A 241 -24.35 -6.62 3.45
CA TRP A 241 -25.59 -6.96 2.79
C TRP A 241 -26.72 -6.15 3.41
N THR A 242 -27.41 -5.36 2.58
CA THR A 242 -28.54 -4.53 2.99
C THR A 242 -29.65 -5.39 3.59
N GLY A 243 -30.16 -5.00 4.75
CA GLY A 243 -31.19 -5.72 5.48
C GLY A 243 -30.65 -6.80 6.42
N TYR A 244 -29.34 -7.02 6.47
CA TYR A 244 -28.69 -8.00 7.36
C TYR A 244 -27.69 -7.34 8.31
N ASN A 245 -26.52 -6.93 7.82
CA ASN A 245 -25.41 -6.43 8.64
C ASN A 245 -24.98 -4.99 8.33
N ASP A 246 -25.77 -4.28 7.53
CA ASP A 246 -25.59 -2.85 7.33
C ASP A 246 -25.95 -2.05 8.61
N LEU A 247 -25.45 -0.82 8.68
CA LEU A 247 -25.63 0.05 9.83
C LEU A 247 -27.10 0.39 10.06
N ALA A 248 -27.87 0.62 9.00
CA ALA A 248 -29.28 0.99 9.12
C ALA A 248 -30.13 -0.14 9.69
N THR A 249 -29.83 -1.40 9.33
CA THR A 249 -30.51 -2.57 9.90
C THR A 249 -30.07 -2.83 11.34
N THR A 250 -28.77 -2.78 11.62
CA THR A 250 -28.24 -3.18 12.94
C THR A 250 -28.33 -2.09 14.01
N HIS A 251 -28.27 -0.81 13.62
CA HIS A 251 -28.29 0.34 14.52
C HIS A 251 -29.16 1.48 13.98
N PRO A 252 -30.48 1.25 13.78
CA PRO A 252 -31.38 2.23 13.16
C PRO A 252 -31.44 3.57 13.93
N HIS A 253 -31.23 3.57 15.24
CA HIS A 253 -31.21 4.80 16.05
C HIS A 253 -30.10 5.78 15.64
N LEU A 254 -29.00 5.31 15.04
CA LEU A 254 -27.91 6.16 14.56
C LEU A 254 -28.26 6.94 13.30
N LEU A 255 -29.33 6.57 12.57
CA LEU A 255 -29.74 7.29 11.36
C LEU A 255 -30.27 8.69 11.67
N ASN A 256 -30.81 8.90 12.87
CA ASN A 256 -31.24 10.23 13.32
C ASN A 256 -30.07 11.22 13.42
N GLU A 257 -28.88 10.70 13.72
CA GLU A 257 -27.64 11.48 13.83
C GLU A 257 -26.78 11.40 12.56
N TRP A 258 -27.19 10.66 11.53
CA TRP A 258 -26.43 10.55 10.28
C TRP A 258 -26.61 11.80 9.42
N ASP A 259 -25.51 12.42 9.00
CA ASP A 259 -25.56 13.55 8.06
C ASP A 259 -25.56 13.04 6.60
N PHE A 260 -26.75 12.85 6.03
CA PHE A 260 -26.93 12.40 4.64
C PHE A 260 -26.38 13.39 3.61
N GLU A 261 -26.38 14.69 3.91
CA GLU A 261 -25.93 15.72 2.98
C GLU A 261 -24.41 15.71 2.84
N ASN A 262 -23.69 15.49 3.94
CA ASN A 262 -22.23 15.44 3.94
C ASN A 262 -21.67 14.03 3.63
N ASN A 263 -22.47 12.97 3.79
CA ASN A 263 -22.09 11.59 3.46
C ASN A 263 -22.61 11.13 2.09
N LYS A 264 -22.66 11.98 1.06
CA LYS A 264 -23.25 11.61 -0.26
C LYS A 264 -22.66 10.34 -0.89
N SER A 265 -21.38 10.04 -0.62
CA SER A 265 -20.68 8.87 -1.16
C SER A 265 -20.69 7.65 -0.25
N ILE A 266 -21.29 7.73 0.94
CA ILE A 266 -21.32 6.67 1.95
C ILE A 266 -22.74 6.56 2.49
N SER A 267 -23.37 5.43 2.25
CA SER A 267 -24.73 5.18 2.71
C SER A 267 -24.72 4.30 3.97
N PRO A 268 -25.57 4.57 4.98
CA PRO A 268 -25.71 3.67 6.12
C PRO A 268 -26.22 2.28 5.73
N TYR A 269 -26.81 2.14 4.53
CA TYR A 269 -27.23 0.86 3.95
C TYR A 269 -26.09 0.08 3.28
N THR A 270 -24.90 0.67 3.13
CA THR A 270 -23.75 0.05 2.43
C THR A 270 -22.51 -0.10 3.31
N VAL A 271 -22.59 0.27 4.58
CA VAL A 271 -21.50 0.13 5.56
C VAL A 271 -21.97 -0.64 6.79
N SER A 272 -21.08 -1.41 7.41
CA SER A 272 -21.33 -2.05 8.71
C SER A 272 -20.79 -1.19 9.86
N PHE A 273 -21.09 -1.59 11.09
CA PHE A 273 -20.54 -0.94 12.29
C PHE A 273 -19.00 -0.95 12.37
N GLY A 274 -18.35 -1.89 11.67
CA GLY A 274 -16.89 -2.03 11.60
C GLY A 274 -16.21 -1.08 10.63
N TYR A 275 -16.95 -0.27 9.88
CA TYR A 275 -16.40 0.67 8.90
C TYR A 275 -15.39 1.64 9.56
N SER A 276 -14.17 1.65 9.02
CA SER A 276 -13.01 2.22 9.71
C SER A 276 -12.79 3.71 9.47
N LYS A 277 -13.37 4.28 8.40
CA LYS A 277 -13.25 5.71 8.08
C LYS A 277 -14.25 6.53 8.90
N LYS A 278 -13.94 7.81 9.07
CA LYS A 278 -14.86 8.76 9.70
C LYS A 278 -15.96 9.13 8.72
N VAL A 279 -17.17 9.29 9.24
CA VAL A 279 -18.36 9.79 8.54
C VAL A 279 -18.87 11.01 9.27
N TRP A 280 -19.66 11.82 8.59
CA TRP A 280 -20.30 12.99 9.16
C TRP A 280 -21.52 12.63 9.99
N TRP A 281 -21.60 13.22 11.17
CA TRP A 281 -22.73 13.13 12.09
C TRP A 281 -23.31 14.52 12.26
N LYS A 282 -24.60 14.57 12.56
CA LYS A 282 -25.33 15.77 12.93
C LYS A 282 -26.04 15.59 14.26
N TYR A 283 -26.21 16.68 14.99
CA TYR A 283 -26.95 16.69 16.24
C TYR A 283 -27.64 18.05 16.41
N PRO A 284 -28.97 18.11 16.17
CA PRO A 284 -29.75 19.31 16.48
C PRO A 284 -29.83 19.47 18.01
N TYR A 285 -29.53 20.66 18.49
CA TYR A 285 -29.46 20.96 19.92
C TYR A 285 -30.01 22.36 20.21
N ASP A 286 -31.02 22.43 21.08
CA ASP A 286 -31.51 23.67 21.65
C ASP A 286 -30.83 23.89 23.00
N ASP A 287 -30.08 24.98 23.15
CA ASP A 287 -29.44 25.30 24.43
C ASP A 287 -30.50 25.72 25.46
N PRO A 288 -30.67 24.97 26.57
CA PRO A 288 -31.69 25.29 27.56
C PRO A 288 -31.42 26.60 28.31
N ASN A 289 -30.21 27.15 28.26
CA ASN A 289 -29.84 28.37 28.97
C ASN A 289 -30.08 29.62 28.12
N THR A 290 -29.81 29.55 26.82
CA THR A 290 -29.91 30.70 25.91
C THR A 290 -31.13 30.65 25.00
N GLY A 291 -31.71 29.46 24.80
CA GLY A 291 -32.77 29.21 23.81
C GLY A 291 -32.27 29.17 22.37
N GLU A 292 -30.95 29.25 22.14
CA GLU A 292 -30.38 29.22 20.80
C GLU A 292 -30.34 27.79 20.25
N HIS A 293 -30.62 27.66 18.95
CA HIS A 293 -30.60 26.39 18.24
C HIS A 293 -29.27 26.20 17.49
N PHE A 294 -28.68 25.01 17.64
CA PHE A 294 -27.43 24.62 17.00
C PHE A 294 -27.59 23.32 16.20
N GLU A 295 -27.09 23.33 14.98
CA GLU A 295 -26.98 22.15 14.12
C GLU A 295 -25.54 21.64 14.14
N PHE A 296 -25.15 20.97 15.23
CA PHE A 296 -23.78 20.50 15.38
C PHE A 296 -23.44 19.43 14.36
N LYS A 297 -22.29 19.57 13.68
CA LYS A 297 -21.81 18.61 12.69
C LYS A 297 -20.35 18.25 12.92
N TRP A 298 -20.02 16.96 12.96
CA TRP A 298 -18.63 16.52 13.17
C TRP A 298 -18.33 15.19 12.48
N GLN A 299 -17.04 14.87 12.34
CA GLN A 299 -16.59 13.59 11.79
C GLN A 299 -16.15 12.62 12.89
N ALA A 300 -16.76 11.44 12.91
CA ALA A 300 -16.38 10.35 13.82
C ALA A 300 -16.54 8.99 13.16
N LYS A 301 -15.84 7.98 13.68
CA LYS A 301 -16.04 6.57 13.27
C LYS A 301 -17.36 6.05 13.84
N ILE A 302 -18.03 5.17 13.10
CA ILE A 302 -19.30 4.55 13.54
C ILE A 302 -19.15 3.82 14.88
N ILE A 303 -18.06 3.07 15.06
CA ILE A 303 -17.81 2.34 16.32
C ILE A 303 -17.76 3.24 17.56
N ASN A 304 -17.36 4.52 17.42
CA ASN A 304 -17.34 5.44 18.56
C ASN A 304 -18.78 5.81 18.98
N ARG A 305 -19.71 5.90 18.03
CA ARG A 305 -21.12 6.19 18.31
C ARG A 305 -21.78 5.03 19.04
N ILE A 306 -21.50 3.80 18.62
CA ILE A 306 -22.01 2.58 19.26
C ILE A 306 -21.50 2.44 20.70
N LYS A 307 -20.27 2.88 20.96
CA LYS A 307 -19.70 2.93 22.32
C LYS A 307 -20.28 4.05 23.21
N GLY A 308 -21.25 4.83 22.72
CA GLY A 308 -21.91 5.89 23.49
C GLY A 308 -21.15 7.23 23.53
N HIS A 309 -20.16 7.45 22.66
CA HIS A 309 -19.55 8.78 22.57
C HIS A 309 -20.53 9.77 21.93
N THR A 310 -21.04 10.70 22.75
CA THR A 310 -22.00 11.74 22.37
C THR A 310 -21.35 12.89 21.58
N CYS A 311 -22.12 13.96 21.34
CA CYS A 311 -21.64 15.17 20.66
C CYS A 311 -20.35 15.73 21.33
N PRO A 312 -19.26 15.92 20.56
CA PRO A 312 -17.97 16.35 21.11
C PRO A 312 -18.00 17.81 21.60
N TYR A 313 -18.93 18.63 21.11
CA TYR A 313 -19.06 20.03 21.51
C TYR A 313 -19.72 20.15 22.89
N LEU A 314 -20.76 19.36 23.16
CA LEU A 314 -21.43 19.31 24.46
C LEU A 314 -20.54 18.74 25.57
N SER A 315 -19.69 17.77 25.24
CA SER A 315 -18.73 17.18 26.19
C SER A 315 -17.44 18.01 26.36
N GLY A 316 -17.30 19.13 25.63
CA GLY A 316 -16.11 19.99 25.68
C GLY A 316 -14.85 19.40 25.04
N GLN A 317 -14.98 18.30 24.29
CA GLN A 317 -13.87 17.64 23.57
C GLN A 317 -13.52 18.35 22.25
N ALA A 318 -14.45 19.13 21.69
CA ALA A 318 -14.25 19.95 20.50
C ALA A 318 -14.86 21.34 20.69
N VAL A 319 -14.47 22.28 19.83
CA VAL A 319 -14.91 23.68 19.87
C VAL A 319 -15.88 23.96 18.72
N TRP A 320 -16.98 24.65 19.03
CA TRP A 320 -17.94 25.17 18.08
C TRP A 320 -18.05 26.69 18.30
N GLN A 321 -17.76 27.45 17.25
CA GLN A 321 -17.86 28.91 17.28
C GLN A 321 -19.30 29.34 17.54
N GLY A 322 -19.48 30.28 18.48
CA GLY A 322 -20.79 30.75 18.92
C GLY A 322 -21.40 29.93 20.05
N TYR A 323 -20.76 28.83 20.49
CA TYR A 323 -21.27 28.00 21.58
C TYR A 323 -20.27 27.90 22.74
N ASN A 324 -19.20 27.13 22.57
CA ASN A 324 -18.25 26.80 23.65
C ASN A 324 -16.83 27.34 23.42
N ASP A 325 -16.65 28.19 22.41
CA ASP A 325 -15.38 28.89 22.17
C ASP A 325 -15.11 29.98 23.21
N LEU A 326 -13.85 30.38 23.32
CA LEU A 326 -13.40 31.36 24.31
C LEU A 326 -14.01 32.75 24.05
N ALA A 327 -14.15 33.16 22.79
CA ALA A 327 -14.71 34.46 22.47
C ALA A 327 -16.18 34.57 22.88
N THR A 328 -16.96 33.51 22.68
CA THR A 328 -18.37 33.44 23.13
C THR A 328 -18.48 33.34 24.65
N THR A 329 -17.76 32.42 25.27
CA THR A 329 -17.95 32.13 26.71
C THR A 329 -17.23 33.11 27.64
N HIS A 330 -16.11 33.69 27.21
CA HIS A 330 -15.30 34.62 28.01
C HIS A 330 -14.81 35.83 27.18
N PRO A 331 -15.72 36.65 26.62
CA PRO A 331 -15.34 37.80 25.78
C PRO A 331 -14.44 38.80 26.53
N HIS A 332 -14.64 38.95 27.85
CA HIS A 332 -13.83 39.81 28.71
C HIS A 332 -12.36 39.37 28.86
N ILE A 333 -12.06 38.09 28.60
CA ILE A 333 -10.70 37.54 28.54
C ILE A 333 -10.20 37.56 27.09
N ALA A 334 -11.04 37.15 26.14
CA ALA A 334 -10.68 37.06 24.72
C ALA A 334 -10.17 38.38 24.12
N LYS A 335 -10.63 39.54 24.63
CA LYS A 335 -10.13 40.86 24.22
C LYS A 335 -8.62 41.08 24.44
N TYR A 336 -7.99 40.31 25.32
CA TYR A 336 -6.55 40.39 25.61
C TYR A 336 -5.74 39.37 24.79
N TRP A 337 -6.32 38.76 23.76
CA TRP A 337 -5.63 37.81 22.90
C TRP A 337 -4.56 38.48 22.04
N ASN A 338 -3.35 37.91 21.99
CA ASN A 338 -2.30 38.42 21.12
C ASN A 338 -2.40 37.80 19.72
N TYR A 339 -3.15 38.45 18.82
CA TYR A 339 -3.35 37.99 17.44
C TYR A 339 -2.07 37.94 16.59
N LYS A 340 -1.03 38.71 16.95
CA LYS A 340 0.25 38.71 16.22
C LYS A 340 1.10 37.48 16.54
N LYS A 341 1.04 36.98 17.79
CA LYS A 341 1.88 35.87 18.26
C LYS A 341 1.18 34.51 18.28
N ASN A 342 -0.14 34.48 18.20
CA ASN A 342 -0.90 33.24 18.15
C ASN A 342 -1.34 32.92 16.71
N LYS A 343 -1.24 31.64 16.33
CA LYS A 343 -1.83 31.13 15.08
C LYS A 343 -3.32 30.83 15.21
N LEU A 344 -3.77 30.52 16.43
CA LEU A 344 -5.16 30.27 16.76
C LEU A 344 -5.85 31.58 17.13
N THR A 345 -7.16 31.61 16.94
CA THR A 345 -8.06 32.67 17.39
C THR A 345 -8.84 32.22 18.62
N PRO A 346 -9.47 33.15 19.37
CA PRO A 346 -10.37 32.80 20.45
C PRO A 346 -11.58 31.93 20.04
N HIS A 347 -11.91 31.87 18.75
CA HIS A 347 -12.98 31.00 18.23
C HIS A 347 -12.54 29.54 18.03
N ASP A 348 -11.24 29.25 18.06
CA ASP A 348 -10.68 27.91 17.81
C ASP A 348 -10.47 27.09 19.10
N VAL A 349 -10.67 27.70 20.27
CA VAL A 349 -10.26 27.15 21.58
C VAL A 349 -11.37 27.35 22.62
N SER A 350 -11.53 26.39 23.54
CA SER A 350 -12.43 26.53 24.69
C SER A 350 -11.70 27.08 25.92
N TYR A 351 -12.45 27.49 26.94
CA TYR A 351 -11.91 28.00 28.20
C TYR A 351 -11.01 26.99 28.94
N GLY A 352 -11.19 25.68 28.69
CA GLY A 352 -10.41 24.59 29.29
C GLY A 352 -9.10 24.28 28.56
N TYR A 353 -8.75 25.01 27.49
CA TYR A 353 -7.56 24.76 26.69
C TYR A 353 -6.27 24.89 27.52
N THR A 354 -5.50 23.81 27.56
CA THR A 354 -4.34 23.65 28.45
C THR A 354 -3.00 24.01 27.81
N LYS A 355 -2.93 24.22 26.49
CA LYS A 355 -1.68 24.68 25.85
C LYS A 355 -1.52 26.19 26.05
N LYS A 356 -0.26 26.64 26.14
CA LYS A 356 0.08 28.06 26.34
C LYS A 356 -0.23 28.87 25.08
N VAL A 357 -0.82 30.03 25.27
CA VAL A 357 -1.08 31.04 24.24
C VAL A 357 -0.54 32.39 24.72
N TRP A 358 -0.29 33.29 23.78
CA TRP A 358 0.19 34.63 24.08
C TRP A 358 -0.97 35.58 24.37
N TRP A 359 -0.83 36.34 25.45
CA TRP A 359 -1.74 37.40 25.85
C TRP A 359 -1.06 38.75 25.69
N ILE A 360 -1.85 39.80 25.49
CA ILE A 360 -1.43 41.19 25.45
C ILE A 360 -2.38 42.03 26.28
N TYR A 361 -1.84 42.89 27.14
CA TYR A 361 -2.60 43.81 27.98
C TYR A 361 -2.04 45.22 27.82
N PRO A 362 -2.73 46.11 27.07
CA PRO A 362 -2.38 47.52 27.00
C PRO A 362 -2.70 48.18 28.35
N TYR A 363 -1.74 48.91 28.89
CA TYR A 363 -1.85 49.56 30.19
C TYR A 363 -1.15 50.93 30.18
N ASP A 364 -1.91 51.96 30.51
CA ASP A 364 -1.37 53.30 30.79
C ASP A 364 -1.18 53.42 32.31
N ASP A 365 0.08 53.58 32.75
CA ASP A 365 0.38 53.76 34.16
C ASP A 365 -0.06 55.15 34.63
N PRO A 366 -1.05 55.26 35.54
CA PRO A 366 -1.58 56.55 35.98
C PRO A 366 -0.55 57.37 36.78
N ASN A 367 0.48 56.74 37.34
CA ASN A 367 1.49 57.44 38.15
C ASN A 367 2.60 58.04 37.30
N THR A 368 2.98 57.36 36.21
CA THR A 368 4.11 57.78 35.37
C THR A 368 3.70 58.29 33.99
N GLY A 369 2.44 58.09 33.58
CA GLY A 369 1.96 58.40 32.24
C GLY A 369 2.54 57.53 31.13
N LYS A 370 3.31 56.48 31.47
CA LYS A 370 3.92 55.58 30.49
C LYS A 370 2.93 54.52 30.01
N HIS A 371 2.95 54.27 28.71
CA HIS A 371 2.20 53.18 28.09
C HIS A 371 3.01 51.88 28.08
N PHE A 372 2.37 50.77 28.41
CA PHE A 372 2.93 49.42 28.39
C PHE A 372 2.02 48.46 27.61
N GLU A 373 2.62 47.64 26.74
CA GLU A 373 1.97 46.48 26.14
C GLU A 373 2.48 45.21 26.81
N PHE A 374 1.89 44.85 27.94
CA PHE A 374 2.34 43.67 28.68
C PHE A 374 2.00 42.40 27.92
N GLU A 375 3.00 41.57 27.66
CA GLU A 375 2.84 40.29 26.96
C GLU A 375 3.30 39.11 27.81
N TRP A 376 2.53 38.02 27.82
CA TRP A 376 2.91 36.81 28.53
C TRP A 376 2.33 35.55 27.88
N ASN A 377 2.96 34.40 28.14
CA ASN A 377 2.45 33.11 27.70
C ASN A 377 1.98 32.25 28.88
N ILE A 378 0.71 31.85 28.83
CA ILE A 378 0.10 30.93 29.79
C ILE A 378 -1.11 30.24 29.13
N SER A 379 -1.53 29.10 29.68
CA SER A 379 -2.73 28.40 29.21
C SER A 379 -4.01 29.14 29.56
N ILE A 380 -5.02 29.00 28.68
CA ILE A 380 -6.34 29.63 28.83
C ILE A 380 -7.00 29.18 30.13
N ASN A 381 -6.97 27.87 30.44
CA ASN A 381 -7.52 27.31 31.68
C ASN A 381 -6.96 27.97 32.95
N SER A 382 -5.72 28.46 32.91
CA SER A 382 -5.11 29.15 34.07
C SER A 382 -5.61 30.59 34.23
N VAL A 383 -6.02 31.24 33.14
CA VAL A 383 -6.56 32.61 33.16
C VAL A 383 -8.04 32.60 33.51
N THR A 384 -8.78 31.55 33.12
CA THR A 384 -10.23 31.41 33.32
C THR A 384 -10.61 30.76 34.67
N SER A 385 -9.68 30.09 35.37
CA SER A 385 -9.94 29.50 36.68
C SER A 385 -10.24 30.56 37.76
N LYS A 386 -11.23 30.30 38.64
CA LYS A 386 -11.88 31.22 39.61
C LYS A 386 -10.97 31.98 40.59
N SER A 387 -9.65 31.77 40.60
CA SER A 387 -8.73 32.36 41.59
C SER A 387 -7.98 33.62 41.11
N ASN A 388 -8.17 34.09 39.88
CA ASN A 388 -7.40 35.23 39.34
C ASN A 388 -8.33 36.35 38.85
N THR A 389 -8.80 37.18 39.79
CA THR A 389 -9.54 38.43 39.51
C THR A 389 -8.69 39.47 38.81
N LEU A 390 -7.37 39.26 38.68
CA LEU A 390 -6.46 40.12 37.94
C LEU A 390 -5.88 39.39 36.72
N ILE A 391 -6.28 39.82 35.52
CA ILE A 391 -5.90 39.18 34.24
C ILE A 391 -4.40 39.35 33.96
N CYS A 392 -3.81 40.49 34.33
CA CYS A 392 -2.42 40.81 34.02
C CYS A 392 -1.46 40.43 35.18
N PRO A 393 -0.51 39.49 34.97
CA PRO A 393 0.39 39.03 36.03
C PRO A 393 1.46 40.06 36.44
N PHE A 394 1.66 41.11 35.64
CA PHE A 394 2.63 42.17 35.95
C PHE A 394 2.06 43.18 36.95
N LEU A 395 0.77 43.54 36.79
CA LEU A 395 0.06 44.42 37.72
C LEU A 395 -0.07 43.80 39.12
N SER A 396 -0.17 42.47 39.21
CA SER A 396 -0.20 41.73 40.50
C SER A 396 1.19 41.40 41.05
N ASN A 397 2.27 41.88 40.42
CA ASN A 397 3.66 41.54 40.76
C ASN A 397 3.98 40.03 40.77
N GLN A 398 3.17 39.20 40.10
CA GLN A 398 3.45 37.78 39.91
C GLN A 398 4.53 37.55 38.85
N ARG A 399 4.71 38.50 37.93
CA ARG A 399 5.78 38.54 36.93
C ARG A 399 6.45 39.91 36.90
N ILE A 400 7.69 39.94 36.41
CA ILE A 400 8.52 41.13 36.31
C ILE A 400 8.57 41.64 34.87
N TRP A 401 8.33 42.93 34.69
CA TRP A 401 8.47 43.68 33.46
C TRP A 401 9.46 44.82 33.66
N ARG A 402 10.51 44.84 32.82
CA ARG A 402 11.55 45.86 32.87
C ARG A 402 10.98 47.24 32.58
N GLY A 403 11.33 48.22 33.39
CA GLY A 403 10.82 49.59 33.31
C GLY A 403 9.49 49.82 34.01
N TYR A 404 8.88 48.78 34.61
CA TYR A 404 7.61 48.87 35.33
C TYR A 404 7.74 48.42 36.79
N ASN A 405 7.97 47.12 37.03
CA ASN A 405 7.97 46.56 38.39
C ASN A 405 9.25 45.79 38.76
N ASP A 406 10.30 45.95 37.97
CA ASP A 406 11.63 45.44 38.28
C ASP A 406 12.35 46.31 39.31
N PHE A 407 13.22 45.68 40.08
CA PHE A 407 14.07 46.29 41.11
C PHE A 407 14.85 47.52 40.58
N PRO A 408 15.54 47.44 39.42
CA PRO A 408 16.27 48.57 38.84
C PRO A 408 15.44 49.83 38.58
N THR A 409 14.15 49.68 38.28
CA THR A 409 13.26 50.82 38.01
C THR A 409 12.98 51.65 39.26
N PHE A 410 12.89 51.01 40.44
CA PHE A 410 12.62 51.71 41.69
C PHE A 410 13.87 52.10 42.49
N TYR A 411 14.97 51.37 42.30
CA TYR A 411 16.22 51.56 43.05
C TYR A 411 17.43 51.55 42.10
N PRO A 412 17.50 52.48 41.12
CA PRO A 412 18.61 52.52 40.17
C PRO A 412 19.97 52.75 40.84
N GLU A 413 20.02 53.45 41.96
CA GLU A 413 21.23 53.73 42.74
C GLU A 413 21.88 52.45 43.30
N LEU A 414 21.07 51.45 43.63
CA LEU A 414 21.59 50.18 44.14
C LEU A 414 22.27 49.34 43.04
N LEU A 415 22.12 49.68 41.76
CA LEU A 415 22.86 49.02 40.68
C LEU A 415 24.36 49.31 40.73
N GLU A 416 24.77 50.45 41.28
CA GLU A 416 26.20 50.77 41.45
C GLU A 416 26.87 49.77 42.40
N GLU A 417 26.12 49.31 43.41
CA GLU A 417 26.59 48.29 44.35
C GLU A 417 26.41 46.85 43.83
N TRP A 418 25.84 46.64 42.64
CA TRP A 418 25.62 45.29 42.10
C TRP A 418 26.93 44.67 41.61
N HIS A 419 27.28 43.49 42.13
CA HIS A 419 28.54 42.86 41.74
C HIS A 419 28.44 42.10 40.41
N ASN A 420 28.60 42.81 39.29
CA ASN A 420 28.49 42.28 37.92
C ASN A 420 29.25 40.95 37.69
N ASN A 421 30.51 40.86 38.13
CA ASN A 421 31.34 39.68 37.91
C ASN A 421 30.91 38.42 38.70
N LYS A 422 30.34 38.58 39.90
CA LYS A 422 29.86 37.46 40.73
C LYS A 422 28.39 37.13 40.45
N ASN A 423 27.65 38.03 39.82
CA ASN A 423 26.27 37.86 39.39
C ASN A 423 26.11 37.66 37.88
N LYS A 424 27.15 37.19 37.15
CA LYS A 424 27.14 37.08 35.67
C LYS A 424 25.92 36.35 35.09
N SER A 425 25.35 35.38 35.81
CA SER A 425 24.15 34.62 35.39
C SER A 425 22.83 35.18 35.93
N ILE A 426 22.85 36.29 36.66
CA ILE A 426 21.71 36.90 37.32
C ILE A 426 21.49 38.29 36.74
N ASN A 427 20.44 38.43 35.94
CA ASN A 427 20.03 39.73 35.42
C ASN A 427 19.18 40.47 36.48
N PRO A 428 19.59 41.65 36.97
CA PRO A 428 18.83 42.40 37.98
C PRO A 428 17.43 42.82 37.51
N TYR A 429 17.22 42.99 36.20
CA TYR A 429 15.93 43.35 35.60
C TYR A 429 14.87 42.23 35.67
N ASN A 430 15.23 41.03 36.16
CA ASN A 430 14.31 39.89 36.31
C ASN A 430 13.71 39.75 37.72
N TYR A 431 14.00 40.68 38.64
CA TYR A 431 13.61 40.59 40.05
C TYR A 431 12.87 41.84 40.48
N SER A 432 11.89 41.72 41.38
CA SER A 432 11.28 42.88 42.04
C SER A 432 12.12 43.36 43.23
N ALA A 433 11.85 44.58 43.69
CA ALA A 433 12.47 45.15 44.88
C ALA A 433 12.27 44.31 46.17
N LYS A 434 11.23 43.46 46.22
CA LYS A 434 10.91 42.59 47.36
C LYS A 434 11.48 41.17 47.22
N SER A 435 12.31 40.91 46.21
CA SER A 435 12.81 39.56 45.93
C SER A 435 13.70 39.00 47.04
N ASP A 436 13.44 37.74 47.41
CA ASP A 436 14.26 36.93 48.31
C ASP A 436 15.57 36.43 47.66
N LYS A 437 15.81 36.71 46.38
CA LYS A 437 17.00 36.26 45.66
C LYS A 437 18.26 36.82 46.32
N LYS A 438 19.14 35.93 46.76
CA LYS A 438 20.47 36.27 47.29
C LYS A 438 21.46 36.52 46.15
N VAL A 439 21.99 37.73 46.09
CA VAL A 439 22.94 38.20 45.06
C VAL A 439 24.15 38.84 45.74
N TRP A 440 25.24 38.99 44.98
CA TRP A 440 26.47 39.61 45.45
C TRP A 440 26.41 41.13 45.27
N TRP A 441 26.83 41.85 46.30
CA TRP A 441 26.95 43.30 46.33
C TRP A 441 28.41 43.68 46.59
N ARG A 442 28.82 44.86 46.12
CA ARG A 442 30.14 45.45 46.38
C ARG A 442 29.94 46.87 46.88
N CYS A 443 30.49 47.18 48.05
CA CYS A 443 30.32 48.49 48.67
C CYS A 443 31.17 49.50 47.90
N MET A 444 30.55 50.60 47.47
CA MET A 444 31.27 51.66 46.77
C MET A 444 32.25 52.43 47.67
N VAL A 445 32.04 52.38 49.00
CA VAL A 445 32.87 53.11 49.98
C VAL A 445 34.10 52.32 50.42
N CYS A 446 33.91 51.09 50.92
CA CYS A 446 35.01 50.28 51.46
C CYS A 446 35.42 49.10 50.57
N GLY A 447 34.78 48.90 49.42
CA GLY A 447 35.06 47.79 48.51
C GLY A 447 34.63 46.42 49.00
N HIS A 448 34.08 46.30 50.21
CA HIS A 448 33.63 45.03 50.78
C HIS A 448 32.57 44.35 49.90
N GLU A 449 32.74 43.06 49.67
CA GLU A 449 31.84 42.25 48.85
C GLU A 449 31.06 41.27 49.74
N TRP A 450 29.73 41.28 49.65
CA TRP A 450 28.89 40.41 50.47
C TRP A 450 27.68 39.90 49.71
N ARG A 451 27.07 38.83 50.22
CA ARG A 451 25.91 38.19 49.62
C ARG A 451 24.69 38.37 50.52
N THR A 452 23.66 39.05 50.01
CA THR A 452 22.38 39.21 50.72
C THR A 452 21.21 39.25 49.74
N GLN A 453 19.99 39.20 50.26
CA GLN A 453 18.76 39.26 49.47
C GLN A 453 18.54 40.66 48.90
N ILE A 454 17.98 40.77 47.69
CA ILE A 454 17.60 42.06 47.08
C ILE A 454 16.70 42.86 48.02
N LYS A 455 15.69 42.21 48.62
CA LYS A 455 14.79 42.86 49.58
C LYS A 455 15.48 43.49 50.79
N ASN A 456 16.63 42.95 51.22
CA ASN A 456 17.36 43.52 52.35
C ASN A 456 18.03 44.83 51.96
N ARG A 457 18.49 44.96 50.71
CA ARG A 457 19.08 46.20 50.22
C ARG A 457 18.04 47.30 50.04
N THR A 458 16.88 46.96 49.48
CA THR A 458 15.81 47.93 49.20
C THR A 458 15.11 48.46 50.47
N ILE A 459 15.17 47.74 51.60
CA ILE A 459 14.73 48.24 52.91
C ILE A 459 15.82 48.99 53.69
N GLY A 460 16.97 49.29 53.05
CA GLY A 460 18.03 50.12 53.63
C GLY A 460 19.12 49.38 54.41
N ARG A 461 19.18 48.03 54.39
CA ARG A 461 20.31 47.31 55.01
C ARG A 461 21.54 47.37 54.10
N GLY A 462 22.47 48.25 54.43
CA GLY A 462 23.72 48.49 53.70
C GLY A 462 24.86 47.51 53.98
N CYS A 463 26.09 47.93 53.70
CA CYS A 463 27.31 47.13 53.88
C CYS A 463 27.52 46.74 55.38
N PRO A 464 27.68 45.45 55.71
CA PRO A 464 27.93 45.00 57.09
C PRO A 464 29.21 45.59 57.72
N ASN A 465 30.23 45.87 56.91
CA ASN A 465 31.53 46.35 57.37
C ASN A 465 31.66 47.89 57.36
N TYR A 466 30.57 48.63 57.14
CA TYR A 466 30.62 50.10 57.05
C TYR A 466 31.14 50.77 58.33
N LEU A 467 30.80 50.23 59.51
CA LEU A 467 31.21 50.78 60.82
C LEU A 467 32.60 50.35 61.30
N GLN A 468 33.22 49.33 60.69
CA GLN A 468 34.56 48.87 61.10
C GLN A 468 35.68 49.77 60.56
N HIS A 469 35.47 50.44 59.42
CA HIS A 469 36.46 51.38 58.86
C HIS A 469 36.36 52.80 59.43
N ASN A 470 35.19 53.25 59.91
CA ASN A 470 35.05 54.57 60.57
C ASN A 470 35.58 54.62 62.01
N LYS A 471 36.02 53.48 62.59
CA LYS A 471 36.71 53.44 63.88
C LYS A 471 38.24 53.48 63.78
N SER A 472 38.80 53.59 62.57
CA SER A 472 40.26 53.57 62.34
C SER A 472 40.83 54.94 61.93
N THR A 473 40.07 56.03 62.10
CA THR A 473 40.45 57.39 61.67
C THR A 473 40.18 58.48 62.72
N ILE A 474 40.38 58.17 64.01
CA ILE A 474 40.51 59.19 65.07
C ILE A 474 41.90 59.07 65.68
#